data_AF-A0A2K5KQQ8-F1
#
_entry.id   AF-A0A2K5KQQ8-F1
#
_cell.length_a   1.000
_cell.length_b   1.000
_cell.length_c   1.000
_cell.angle_alpha   90.00
_cell.angle_beta   90.00
_cell.angle_gamma   90.00
#
_symmetry.space_group_name_H-M   'P 1'
#
loop_
_entity.id
_entity.type
_entity.pdbx_description
1 polymer ?
#
loop_
_entity_poly.entity_id
_entity_poly.type
_entity_poly.pdbx_seq_one_letter_code
_entity_poly.pdbx_strand_id
1 'polypeptide(L)'
;MDSKHQCVKLNDGHFMPVLGFGTYAPAEVPKNKALEATKLAIEAGFRHIDSAHLYNNEEYVGLAIRSKIADGTVKREDIFYTSKLWCNSHRPEFVRPALERSLKNLQLDYVDLYLIHFPVSVKPGEEMIPKDENGKVLFDTVDLCATWEAMEKCKDAGLAKSIGVSNFNRRQLEMILNKPGLKYKPVCNQVECHPYLNQRKLLDFCKSKDIVLVAYRWPELPGSLGGPQVLCALVFEFQLTSEDMKAIDGLDRNIRYLTLDIFAGPPNYPFSDEY
;
A
#
# COMPACT_ATOMS: atom_id res chain seq x y z
N MET A 1 7.46 15.32 22.20
CA MET A 1 7.23 14.78 20.84
C MET A 1 6.45 15.83 20.11
N ASP A 2 6.89 16.22 18.91
CA ASP A 2 6.13 17.14 18.07
C ASP A 2 4.80 16.45 17.72
N SER A 3 3.66 17.06 18.09
CA SER A 3 2.32 16.42 17.99
C SER A 3 1.89 16.12 16.55
N LYS A 4 2.64 16.64 15.56
CA LYS A 4 2.33 16.57 14.13
C LYS A 4 2.63 15.22 13.46
N HIS A 5 3.37 14.32 14.12
CA HIS A 5 3.82 13.09 13.46
C HIS A 5 3.68 11.88 14.40
N GLN A 6 2.46 11.36 14.50
CA GLN A 6 2.21 10.10 15.21
C GLN A 6 2.64 8.91 14.35
N CYS A 7 3.40 8.00 14.95
CA CYS A 7 3.87 6.78 14.30
C CYS A 7 3.46 5.54 15.11
N VAL A 8 3.24 4.43 14.41
CA VAL A 8 3.10 3.10 14.99
C VAL A 8 4.40 2.32 14.80
N LYS A 9 4.81 1.55 15.80
CA LYS A 9 5.94 0.63 15.69
C LYS A 9 5.50 -0.61 14.92
N LEU A 10 6.27 -0.98 13.91
CA LEU A 10 6.07 -2.20 13.12
C LEU A 10 6.74 -3.40 13.80
N ASN A 11 6.31 -4.61 13.44
CA ASN A 11 6.81 -5.85 14.02
C ASN A 11 8.29 -6.16 13.71
N ASP A 12 8.91 -5.41 12.80
CA ASP A 12 10.33 -5.48 12.47
C ASP A 12 11.17 -4.34 13.09
N GLY A 13 10.54 -3.53 13.95
CA GLY A 13 11.20 -2.47 14.72
C GLY A 13 11.22 -1.09 14.07
N HIS A 14 10.84 -0.97 12.79
CA HIS A 14 10.67 0.33 12.13
C HIS A 14 9.40 1.05 12.60
N PHE A 15 9.27 2.34 12.26
CA PHE A 15 8.11 3.16 12.61
C PHE A 15 7.42 3.67 11.36
N MET A 16 6.10 3.52 11.28
CA MET A 16 5.27 3.99 10.18
C MET A 16 4.40 5.16 10.65
N PRO A 17 4.42 6.33 9.98
CA PRO A 17 3.46 7.40 10.26
C PRO A 17 2.03 6.91 10.02
N VAL A 18 1.14 7.17 10.99
CA VAL A 18 -0.23 6.61 11.00
C VAL A 18 -1.15 7.23 9.95
N LEU A 19 -0.80 8.40 9.43
CA LEU A 19 -1.51 9.08 8.35
C LEU A 19 -0.62 9.11 7.09
N GLY A 20 -1.12 8.49 6.01
CA GLY A 20 -0.44 8.43 4.72
C GLY A 20 -1.14 9.21 3.62
N PHE A 21 -0.37 9.77 2.68
CA PHE A 21 -0.86 10.44 1.48
C PHE A 21 -0.83 9.47 0.28
N GLY A 22 -2.01 9.08 -0.21
CA GLY A 22 -2.15 8.23 -1.38
C GLY A 22 -1.96 9.01 -2.68
N THR A 23 -1.12 8.50 -3.59
CA THR A 23 -0.74 9.22 -4.82
C THR A 23 -1.44 8.72 -6.08
N TYR A 24 -2.27 7.67 -6.00
CA TYR A 24 -3.05 7.21 -7.15
C TYR A 24 -3.94 8.33 -7.67
N ALA A 25 -3.93 8.52 -8.98
CA ALA A 25 -4.87 9.38 -9.68
C ALA A 25 -5.47 8.61 -10.87
N PRO A 26 -6.76 8.82 -11.17
CA PRO A 26 -7.43 8.25 -12.35
C PRO A 26 -6.67 8.49 -13.66
N ALA A 27 -7.02 7.74 -14.70
CA ALA A 27 -6.31 7.76 -15.98
C ALA A 27 -6.41 9.13 -16.69
N GLU A 28 -7.54 9.82 -16.51
CA GLU A 28 -7.83 11.14 -17.04
C GLU A 28 -7.02 12.26 -16.38
N VAL A 29 -6.44 12.02 -15.20
CA VAL A 29 -5.61 13.01 -14.50
C VAL A 29 -4.16 12.90 -14.99
N PRO A 30 -3.56 13.99 -15.51
CA PRO A 30 -2.16 14.01 -15.91
C PRO A 30 -1.23 13.59 -14.76
N LYS A 31 -0.34 12.62 -15.01
CA LYS A 31 0.51 12.02 -13.97
C LYS A 31 1.47 13.03 -13.32
N ASN A 32 1.85 14.09 -14.03
CA ASN A 32 2.66 15.18 -13.49
C ASN A 32 1.98 15.95 -12.34
N LYS A 33 0.66 15.86 -12.18
CA LYS A 33 -0.05 16.45 -11.03
C LYS A 33 0.37 15.82 -9.69
N ALA A 34 0.89 14.59 -9.71
CA ALA A 34 1.43 13.93 -8.52
C ALA A 34 2.63 14.69 -7.92
N LEU A 35 3.41 15.42 -8.73
CA LEU A 35 4.55 16.21 -8.26
C LEU A 35 4.09 17.29 -7.27
N GLU A 36 3.16 18.14 -7.71
CA GLU A 36 2.68 19.26 -6.91
C GLU A 36 1.88 18.79 -5.70
N ALA A 37 1.00 17.80 -5.89
CA ALA A 37 0.20 17.23 -4.81
C ALA A 37 1.08 16.63 -3.70
N THR A 38 2.16 15.94 -4.06
CA THR A 38 3.10 15.36 -3.08
C THR A 38 3.89 16.45 -2.35
N LYS A 39 4.31 17.52 -3.03
CA LYS A 39 4.99 18.66 -2.37
C LYS A 39 4.08 19.31 -1.33
N LEU A 40 2.83 19.60 -1.70
CA LEU A 40 1.83 20.18 -0.80
C LEU A 40 1.53 19.26 0.38
N ALA A 41 1.48 17.94 0.18
CA ALA A 41 1.31 16.99 1.27
C ALA A 41 2.47 17.06 2.28
N ILE A 42 3.72 17.09 1.80
CA ILE A 42 4.90 17.20 2.67
C ILE A 42 4.90 18.52 3.45
N GLU A 43 4.55 19.64 2.79
CA GLU A 43 4.40 20.96 3.41
C GLU A 43 3.28 20.97 4.48
N ALA A 44 2.20 20.24 4.23
CA ALA A 44 1.09 20.07 5.18
C ALA A 44 1.43 19.16 6.38
N GLY A 45 2.62 18.55 6.41
CA GLY A 45 3.07 17.69 7.51
C GLY A 45 2.97 16.19 7.24
N PHE A 46 2.54 15.74 6.05
CA PHE A 46 2.56 14.32 5.73
C PHE A 46 4.01 13.82 5.66
N ARG A 47 4.23 12.65 6.24
CA ARG A 47 5.52 11.95 6.23
C ARG A 47 5.43 10.57 5.61
N HIS A 48 4.26 9.94 5.61
CA HIS A 48 4.01 8.70 4.88
C HIS A 48 3.41 9.01 3.50
N ILE A 49 4.10 8.60 2.44
CA ILE A 49 3.66 8.75 1.04
C ILE A 49 3.48 7.35 0.43
N ASP A 50 2.27 7.06 -0.06
CA ASP A 50 1.91 5.79 -0.67
C ASP A 50 1.80 5.91 -2.20
N SER A 51 2.55 5.07 -2.90
CA SER A 51 2.57 4.98 -4.36
C SER A 51 2.69 3.51 -4.79
N ALA A 52 2.84 3.25 -6.09
CA ALA A 52 3.05 1.92 -6.64
C ALA A 52 3.57 2.00 -8.07
N HIS A 53 4.26 0.96 -8.52
CA HIS A 53 4.67 0.82 -9.92
C HIS A 53 3.49 1.00 -10.90
N LEU A 54 2.33 0.39 -10.58
CA LEU A 54 1.11 0.47 -11.38
C LEU A 54 0.64 1.92 -11.63
N TYR A 55 0.86 2.84 -10.69
CA TYR A 55 0.27 4.19 -10.75
C TYR A 55 0.94 5.06 -11.81
N ASN A 56 2.09 4.63 -12.34
CA ASN A 56 2.86 5.31 -13.37
C ASN A 56 3.15 6.78 -13.00
N ASN A 57 3.48 7.03 -11.74
CA ASN A 57 3.74 8.36 -11.20
C ASN A 57 4.98 8.42 -10.28
N GLU A 58 5.71 7.31 -10.10
CA GLU A 58 6.86 7.22 -9.19
C GLU A 58 7.96 8.24 -9.53
N GLU A 59 8.16 8.57 -10.80
CA GLU A 59 9.11 9.61 -11.22
C GLU A 59 8.76 10.99 -10.61
N TYR A 60 7.49 11.38 -10.68
CA TYR A 60 7.00 12.65 -10.16
C TYR A 60 6.98 12.67 -8.64
N VAL A 61 6.58 11.57 -8.01
CA VAL A 61 6.58 11.44 -6.55
C VAL A 61 8.01 11.48 -6.00
N GLY A 62 8.95 10.76 -6.65
CA GLY A 62 10.37 10.83 -6.31
C GLY A 62 10.93 12.23 -6.47
N LEU A 63 10.61 12.93 -7.57
CA LEU A 63 11.03 14.31 -7.78
C LEU A 63 10.49 15.25 -6.70
N ALA A 64 9.24 15.07 -6.25
CA ALA A 64 8.66 15.84 -5.15
C ALA A 64 9.44 15.66 -3.85
N ILE A 65 9.69 14.40 -3.47
CA ILE A 65 10.44 14.04 -2.26
C ILE A 65 11.85 14.63 -2.32
N ARG A 66 12.59 14.41 -3.41
CA ARG A 66 13.95 14.94 -3.58
C ARG A 66 13.98 16.47 -3.56
N SER A 67 12.99 17.14 -4.14
CA SER A 67 12.88 18.60 -4.06
C SER A 67 12.73 19.09 -2.62
N LYS A 68 11.90 18.40 -1.82
CA LYS A 68 11.67 18.74 -0.40
C LYS A 68 12.81 18.35 0.54
N ILE A 69 13.67 17.44 0.10
CA ILE A 69 14.96 17.20 0.76
C ILE A 69 15.94 18.30 0.39
N ALA A 70 16.03 18.68 -0.89
CA ALA A 70 16.98 19.67 -1.38
C ALA A 70 16.72 21.09 -0.84
N ASP A 71 15.45 21.47 -0.63
CA ASP A 71 15.08 22.77 -0.04
C ASP A 71 15.13 22.79 1.49
N GLY A 72 15.46 21.66 2.13
CA GLY A 72 15.59 21.52 3.58
C GLY A 72 14.26 21.38 4.34
N THR A 73 13.12 21.21 3.66
CA THR A 73 11.82 21.02 4.32
C THR A 73 11.79 19.74 5.16
N VAL A 74 12.39 18.65 4.67
CA VAL A 74 12.47 17.34 5.33
C VAL A 74 13.82 16.68 5.05
N LYS A 75 14.20 15.69 5.85
CA LYS A 75 15.28 14.76 5.52
C LYS A 75 14.72 13.46 4.96
N ARG A 76 15.58 12.61 4.36
CA ARG A 76 15.13 11.33 3.81
C ARG A 76 14.56 10.42 4.90
N GLU A 77 15.16 10.43 6.09
CA GLU A 77 14.71 9.66 7.25
C GLU A 77 13.38 10.14 7.86
N ASP A 78 12.93 11.36 7.51
CA ASP A 78 11.61 11.86 7.93
C ASP A 78 10.50 11.32 7.03
N ILE A 79 10.82 10.87 5.80
CA ILE A 79 9.85 10.36 4.84
C ILE A 79 9.76 8.83 4.92
N PHE A 80 8.54 8.33 5.07
CA PHE A 80 8.18 6.93 4.91
C PHE A 80 7.53 6.74 3.54
N TYR A 81 8.28 6.24 2.56
CA TYR A 81 7.79 6.01 1.21
C TYR A 81 7.46 4.52 0.97
N THR A 82 6.24 4.27 0.48
CA THR A 82 5.73 2.95 0.13
C THR A 82 5.63 2.78 -1.39
N SER A 83 6.21 1.70 -1.93
CA SER A 83 5.94 1.21 -3.30
C SER A 83 5.45 -0.23 -3.26
N LYS A 84 4.99 -0.74 -4.42
CA LYS A 84 4.30 -2.03 -4.52
C LYS A 84 4.72 -2.80 -5.76
N LEU A 85 5.05 -4.07 -5.56
CA LEU A 85 5.30 -5.09 -6.57
C LEU A 85 3.99 -5.40 -7.31
N TRP A 86 3.98 -5.22 -8.63
CA TRP A 86 2.81 -5.50 -9.45
C TRP A 86 2.69 -6.97 -9.88
N CYS A 87 1.48 -7.37 -10.27
CA CYS A 87 1.08 -8.75 -10.54
C CYS A 87 1.89 -9.47 -11.63
N ASN A 88 2.49 -8.72 -12.57
CA ASN A 88 3.32 -9.25 -13.64
C ASN A 88 4.75 -9.60 -13.18
N SER A 89 5.10 -9.30 -11.93
CA SER A 89 6.46 -9.46 -11.39
C SER A 89 6.51 -10.38 -10.16
N HIS A 90 5.49 -11.22 -9.95
CA HIS A 90 5.44 -12.11 -8.79
C HIS A 90 6.44 -13.27 -8.83
N ARG A 91 6.93 -13.67 -10.01
CA ARG A 91 7.95 -14.73 -10.05
C ARG A 91 9.20 -14.25 -9.30
N PRO A 92 9.83 -15.09 -8.46
CA PRO A 92 10.92 -14.67 -7.57
C PRO A 92 12.06 -13.92 -8.28
N GLU A 93 12.39 -14.31 -9.52
CA GLU A 93 13.41 -13.69 -10.35
C GLU A 93 13.09 -12.26 -10.79
N PHE A 94 11.81 -11.83 -10.75
CA PHE A 94 11.37 -10.50 -11.17
C PHE A 94 11.13 -9.53 -10.02
N VAL A 95 11.05 -10.02 -8.77
CA VAL A 95 10.76 -9.17 -7.59
C VAL A 95 11.80 -8.08 -7.39
N ARG A 96 13.08 -8.45 -7.35
CA ARG A 96 14.17 -7.48 -7.17
C ARG A 96 14.31 -6.54 -8.38
N PRO A 97 14.31 -7.01 -9.65
CA PRO A 97 14.30 -6.12 -10.81
C PRO A 97 13.14 -5.11 -10.80
N ALA A 98 11.94 -5.50 -10.35
CA ALA A 98 10.81 -4.59 -10.24
C ALA A 98 11.06 -3.51 -9.18
N LEU A 99 11.62 -3.86 -8.01
CA LEU A 99 11.99 -2.88 -6.99
C LEU A 99 13.09 -1.94 -7.49
N GLU A 100 14.14 -2.46 -8.13
CA GLU A 100 15.22 -1.65 -8.70
C GLU A 100 14.70 -0.69 -9.78
N ARG A 101 13.72 -1.10 -10.59
CA ARG A 101 13.02 -0.21 -11.54
C ARG A 101 12.29 0.92 -10.82
N SER A 102 11.55 0.63 -9.76
CA SER A 102 10.89 1.67 -8.94
C SER A 102 11.92 2.62 -8.30
N LEU A 103 12.99 2.10 -7.69
CA LEU A 103 14.06 2.92 -7.11
C LEU A 103 14.73 3.83 -8.15
N LYS A 104 14.96 3.33 -9.36
CA LYS A 104 15.49 4.12 -10.47
C LYS A 104 14.57 5.27 -10.87
N ASN A 105 13.26 5.01 -10.99
CA ASN A 105 12.27 6.05 -11.29
C ASN A 105 12.23 7.09 -10.16
N LEU A 106 12.25 6.62 -8.91
CA LEU A 106 12.23 7.44 -7.70
C LEU A 106 13.54 8.17 -7.44
N GLN A 107 14.65 7.76 -8.07
CA GLN A 107 16.02 8.16 -7.72
C GLN A 107 16.25 8.21 -6.20
N LEU A 108 15.79 7.16 -5.50
CA LEU A 108 16.01 6.93 -4.08
C LEU A 108 16.81 5.64 -3.92
N ASP A 109 17.63 5.55 -2.87
CA ASP A 109 18.44 4.36 -2.61
C ASP A 109 17.65 3.20 -2.02
N TYR A 110 16.53 3.51 -1.34
CA TYR A 110 15.64 2.52 -0.71
C TYR A 110 14.20 3.04 -0.61
N VAL A 111 13.25 2.11 -0.48
CA VAL A 111 11.87 2.36 -0.03
C VAL A 111 11.72 1.98 1.44
N ASP A 112 10.87 2.69 2.19
CA ASP A 112 10.61 2.35 3.60
C ASP A 112 9.74 1.11 3.72
N LEU A 113 8.85 0.90 2.74
CA LEU A 113 7.98 -0.25 2.64
C LEU A 113 7.83 -0.72 1.19
N TYR A 114 7.97 -2.03 0.98
CA TYR A 114 7.65 -2.67 -0.29
C TYR A 114 6.57 -3.74 -0.11
N LEU A 115 5.49 -3.63 -0.88
CA LEU A 115 4.31 -4.49 -0.76
C LEU A 115 4.12 -5.41 -1.95
N ILE A 116 3.67 -6.64 -1.74
CA ILE A 116 2.95 -7.38 -2.80
C ILE A 116 1.61 -6.67 -3.00
N HIS A 117 1.36 -6.08 -4.18
CA HIS A 117 0.21 -5.18 -4.38
C HIS A 117 -1.14 -5.93 -4.40
N PHE A 118 -1.18 -7.12 -4.98
CA PHE A 118 -2.38 -7.94 -5.07
C PHE A 118 -1.97 -9.42 -5.14
N PRO A 119 -2.71 -10.38 -4.57
CA PRO A 119 -2.27 -11.78 -4.51
C PRO A 119 -2.49 -12.60 -5.80
N VAL A 120 -3.08 -12.02 -6.84
CA VAL A 120 -3.27 -12.71 -8.14
C VAL A 120 -2.11 -12.40 -9.07
N SER A 121 -1.44 -13.44 -9.57
CA SER A 121 -0.33 -13.32 -10.52
C SER A 121 -0.83 -13.31 -11.97
N VAL A 122 -0.19 -12.49 -12.81
CA VAL A 122 -0.39 -12.47 -14.26
C VAL A 122 0.91 -12.81 -14.97
N LYS A 123 0.85 -13.14 -16.26
CA LYS A 123 2.05 -13.46 -17.04
C LYS A 123 3.04 -12.30 -17.01
N PRO A 124 4.35 -12.59 -16.93
CA PRO A 124 5.37 -11.55 -16.95
C PRO A 124 5.45 -10.87 -18.32
N GLY A 125 5.81 -9.60 -18.32
CA GLY A 125 5.94 -8.77 -19.53
C GLY A 125 5.80 -7.28 -19.22
N GLU A 126 5.96 -6.43 -20.23
CA GLU A 126 5.78 -4.96 -20.09
C GLU A 126 4.32 -4.56 -19.84
N GLU A 127 3.37 -5.40 -20.26
CA GLU A 127 1.95 -5.15 -20.03
C GLU A 127 1.59 -5.33 -18.54
N MET A 128 0.92 -4.32 -17.98
CA MET A 128 0.43 -4.39 -16.60
C MET A 128 -0.69 -5.41 -16.43
N ILE A 129 -1.55 -5.56 -17.45
CA ILE A 129 -2.67 -6.51 -17.44
C ILE A 129 -2.65 -7.25 -18.79
N PRO A 130 -1.81 -8.29 -18.93
CA PRO A 130 -1.67 -9.02 -20.17
C PRO A 130 -2.97 -9.75 -20.51
N LYS A 131 -3.39 -9.69 -21.78
CA LYS A 131 -4.63 -10.30 -22.27
C LYS A 131 -4.41 -11.13 -23.53
N ASP A 132 -5.22 -12.16 -23.72
CA ASP A 132 -5.26 -12.93 -24.97
C ASP A 132 -6.05 -12.20 -26.08
N GLU A 133 -6.12 -12.83 -27.26
CA GLU A 133 -6.85 -12.32 -28.43
C GLU A 133 -8.35 -12.09 -28.16
N ASN A 134 -8.92 -12.74 -27.14
CA ASN A 134 -10.32 -12.59 -26.73
C ASN A 134 -10.50 -11.58 -25.59
N GLY A 135 -9.44 -10.88 -25.18
CA GLY A 135 -9.47 -9.90 -24.10
C GLY A 135 -9.46 -10.50 -22.68
N LYS A 136 -9.22 -11.81 -22.54
CA LYS A 136 -9.15 -12.49 -21.24
C LYS A 136 -7.78 -12.31 -20.62
N VAL A 137 -7.74 -12.03 -19.31
CA VAL A 137 -6.49 -11.86 -18.56
C VAL A 137 -5.66 -13.15 -18.58
N LEU A 138 -4.38 -13.00 -18.92
CA LEU A 138 -3.39 -14.08 -18.91
C LEU A 138 -2.83 -14.25 -17.49
N PHE A 139 -3.48 -15.09 -16.70
CA PHE A 139 -3.03 -15.43 -15.35
C PHE A 139 -1.74 -16.27 -15.36
N ASP A 140 -0.99 -16.21 -14.25
CA ASP A 140 0.15 -17.08 -14.00
C ASP A 140 -0.01 -17.83 -12.68
N THR A 141 0.53 -19.03 -12.60
CA THR A 141 0.54 -19.82 -11.36
C THR A 141 1.89 -19.65 -10.68
N VAL A 142 1.91 -18.87 -9.61
CA VAL A 142 3.13 -18.58 -8.84
C VAL A 142 2.85 -18.86 -7.37
N ASP A 143 3.78 -19.54 -6.70
CA ASP A 143 3.76 -19.68 -5.25
C ASP A 143 4.15 -18.34 -4.59
N LEU A 144 3.19 -17.72 -3.91
CA LEU A 144 3.42 -16.45 -3.20
C LEU A 144 4.39 -16.60 -2.03
N CYS A 145 4.62 -17.81 -1.49
CA CYS A 145 5.69 -18.03 -0.52
C CYS A 145 7.06 -17.81 -1.17
N ALA A 146 7.27 -18.28 -2.39
CA ALA A 146 8.50 -18.03 -3.15
C ALA A 146 8.65 -16.55 -3.53
N THR A 147 7.55 -15.87 -3.90
CA THR A 147 7.53 -14.41 -4.06
C THR A 147 7.97 -13.71 -2.77
N TRP A 148 7.46 -14.16 -1.62
CA TRP A 148 7.82 -13.63 -0.32
C TRP A 148 9.30 -13.80 0.01
N GLU A 149 9.91 -14.96 -0.27
CA GLU A 149 11.36 -15.15 -0.09
C GLU A 149 12.20 -14.15 -0.90
N ALA A 150 11.72 -13.79 -2.09
CA ALA A 150 12.38 -12.76 -2.90
C ALA A 150 12.19 -11.35 -2.31
N MET A 151 11.03 -11.07 -1.68
CA MET A 151 10.82 -9.84 -0.90
C MET A 151 11.76 -9.78 0.32
N GLU A 152 11.94 -10.90 1.03
CA GLU A 152 12.87 -11.02 2.17
C GLU A 152 14.32 -10.68 1.74
N LYS A 153 14.75 -11.17 0.57
CA LYS A 153 16.06 -10.83 -0.02
C LYS A 153 16.19 -9.34 -0.36
N CYS A 154 15.11 -8.67 -0.77
CA CYS A 154 15.13 -7.22 -1.01
C CYS A 154 15.32 -6.43 0.29
N LYS A 155 14.73 -6.91 1.39
CA LYS A 155 14.96 -6.35 2.74
C LYS A 155 16.40 -6.59 3.20
N ASP A 156 16.90 -7.80 3.05
CA ASP A 156 18.30 -8.13 3.39
C ASP A 156 19.32 -7.28 2.62
N ALA A 157 19.03 -6.97 1.36
CA ALA A 157 19.86 -6.12 0.51
C ALA A 157 19.75 -4.61 0.85
N GLY A 158 18.87 -4.23 1.78
CA GLY A 158 18.65 -2.83 2.18
C GLY A 158 17.83 -1.99 1.19
N LEU A 159 17.31 -2.59 0.11
CA LEU A 159 16.50 -1.90 -0.91
C LEU A 159 15.10 -1.55 -0.40
N ALA A 160 14.58 -2.34 0.54
CA ALA A 160 13.37 -2.06 1.29
C ALA A 160 13.66 -2.13 2.79
N LYS A 161 13.26 -1.13 3.58
CA LYS A 161 13.42 -1.19 5.04
C LYS A 161 12.46 -2.20 5.65
N SER A 162 11.20 -2.17 5.22
CA SER A 162 10.14 -3.08 5.65
C SER A 162 9.47 -3.74 4.45
N ILE A 163 8.89 -4.92 4.65
CA ILE A 163 8.12 -5.64 3.61
C ILE A 163 6.75 -6.03 4.13
N GLY A 164 5.74 -5.99 3.26
CA GLY A 164 4.35 -6.27 3.62
C GLY A 164 3.53 -6.75 2.43
N VAL A 165 2.23 -6.84 2.63
CA VAL A 165 1.27 -7.26 1.60
C VAL A 165 0.13 -6.26 1.47
N SER A 166 -0.61 -6.35 0.37
CA SER A 166 -1.83 -5.60 0.12
C SER A 166 -2.87 -6.51 -0.52
N ASN A 167 -4.14 -6.29 -0.15
CA ASN A 167 -5.27 -7.07 -0.62
C ASN A 167 -5.22 -8.55 -0.25
N PHE A 168 -4.49 -8.93 0.80
CA PHE A 168 -4.45 -10.32 1.25
C PHE A 168 -5.64 -10.60 2.18
N ASN A 169 -6.27 -11.75 1.99
CA ASN A 169 -7.24 -12.27 2.94
C ASN A 169 -6.55 -13.08 4.05
N ARG A 170 -7.34 -13.55 5.03
CA ARG A 170 -6.81 -14.31 6.17
C ARG A 170 -6.03 -15.56 5.75
N ARG A 171 -6.57 -16.35 4.82
CA ARG A 171 -5.95 -17.59 4.32
C ARG A 171 -4.57 -17.32 3.71
N GLN A 172 -4.45 -16.24 2.94
CA GLN A 172 -3.19 -15.83 2.30
C GLN A 172 -2.19 -15.30 3.32
N LEU A 173 -2.64 -14.57 4.34
CA LEU A 173 -1.77 -14.17 5.46
C LEU A 173 -1.27 -15.40 6.23
N GLU A 174 -2.15 -16.34 6.55
CA GLU A 174 -1.78 -17.60 7.24
C GLU A 174 -0.78 -18.41 6.42
N MET A 175 -0.94 -18.47 5.09
CA MET A 175 0.01 -19.11 4.19
C MET A 175 1.43 -18.51 4.33
N ILE A 176 1.57 -17.19 4.31
CA ILE A 176 2.89 -16.54 4.50
C ILE A 176 3.41 -16.75 5.93
N LEU A 177 2.55 -16.58 6.94
CA LEU A 177 2.93 -16.72 8.35
C LEU A 177 3.37 -18.14 8.73
N ASN A 178 2.81 -19.16 8.08
CA ASN A 178 3.12 -20.56 8.32
C ASN A 178 4.16 -21.13 7.34
N LYS A 179 4.71 -20.30 6.47
CA LYS A 179 5.75 -20.68 5.51
C LYS A 179 6.97 -21.26 6.26
N PRO A 180 7.47 -22.45 5.89
CA PRO A 180 8.72 -22.99 6.45
C PRO A 180 9.89 -22.03 6.24
N GLY A 181 10.68 -21.79 7.29
CA GLY A 181 11.84 -20.90 7.24
C GLY A 181 11.50 -19.43 7.00
N LEU A 182 10.28 -18.97 7.35
CA LEU A 182 9.93 -17.56 7.32
C LEU A 182 10.95 -16.72 8.11
N LYS A 183 11.56 -15.74 7.46
CA LYS A 183 12.58 -14.86 8.04
C LYS A 183 11.97 -13.56 8.55
N TYR A 184 11.08 -12.97 7.76
CA TYR A 184 10.39 -11.71 8.10
C TYR A 184 8.90 -11.86 7.92
N LYS A 185 8.13 -11.55 8.98
CA LYS A 185 6.67 -11.45 8.89
C LYS A 185 6.28 -10.20 8.07
N PRO A 186 5.13 -10.20 7.38
CA PRO A 186 4.61 -8.96 6.81
C PRO A 186 4.35 -7.95 7.92
N VAL A 187 4.87 -6.74 7.75
CA VAL A 187 4.66 -5.66 8.75
C VAL A 187 3.24 -5.10 8.72
N CYS A 188 2.62 -5.17 7.54
CA CYS A 188 1.26 -4.68 7.33
C CYS A 188 0.51 -5.47 6.26
N ASN A 189 -0.82 -5.34 6.30
CA ASN A 189 -1.72 -5.68 5.20
C ASN A 189 -2.50 -4.42 4.80
N GLN A 190 -2.24 -3.89 3.61
CA GLN A 190 -2.94 -2.71 3.10
C GLN A 190 -4.22 -3.13 2.35
N VAL A 191 -5.40 -2.77 2.85
CA VAL A 191 -6.70 -3.23 2.34
C VAL A 191 -7.74 -2.12 2.31
N GLU A 192 -8.79 -2.31 1.51
CA GLU A 192 -9.96 -1.44 1.54
C GLU A 192 -10.59 -1.48 2.93
N CYS A 193 -10.69 -0.32 3.57
CA CYS A 193 -11.25 -0.21 4.92
C CYS A 193 -11.84 1.18 5.14
N HIS A 194 -13.11 1.23 5.50
CA HIS A 194 -13.88 2.45 5.75
C HIS A 194 -15.17 2.08 6.52
N PRO A 195 -16.00 3.04 7.00
CA PRO A 195 -17.15 2.70 7.83
C PRO A 195 -18.14 1.68 7.23
N TYR A 196 -18.30 1.64 5.90
CA TYR A 196 -19.17 0.65 5.23
C TYR A 196 -18.53 -0.73 4.96
N LEU A 197 -17.22 -0.85 5.21
CA LEU A 197 -16.43 -2.08 5.12
C LEU A 197 -15.32 -1.98 6.17
N ASN A 198 -15.67 -2.15 7.44
CA ASN A 198 -14.77 -1.83 8.56
C ASN A 198 -13.64 -2.88 8.77
N GLN A 199 -13.70 -4.01 8.06
CA GLN A 199 -12.73 -5.09 8.10
C GLN A 199 -12.51 -5.71 9.50
N ARG A 200 -13.48 -5.64 10.42
CA ARG A 200 -13.30 -6.01 11.84
C ARG A 200 -12.61 -7.36 12.05
N LYS A 201 -13.08 -8.43 11.39
CA LYS A 201 -12.50 -9.76 11.57
C LYS A 201 -11.05 -9.85 11.05
N LEU A 202 -10.76 -9.23 9.91
CA LEU A 202 -9.40 -9.16 9.36
C LEU A 202 -8.49 -8.28 10.23
N LEU A 203 -9.01 -7.17 10.77
CA LEU A 203 -8.31 -6.30 11.70
C LEU A 203 -7.93 -7.05 12.98
N ASP A 204 -8.86 -7.79 13.57
CA ASP A 204 -8.63 -8.59 14.78
C ASP A 204 -7.57 -9.67 14.52
N PHE A 205 -7.64 -10.34 13.36
CA PHE A 205 -6.63 -11.30 12.94
C PHE A 205 -5.25 -10.65 12.80
N CYS A 206 -5.14 -9.54 12.07
CA CYS A 206 -3.89 -8.80 11.89
C CYS A 206 -3.29 -8.36 13.24
N LYS A 207 -4.10 -7.80 14.14
CA LYS A 207 -3.66 -7.44 15.51
C LYS A 207 -3.11 -8.64 16.28
N SER A 208 -3.77 -9.80 16.21
CA SER A 208 -3.30 -11.03 16.88
C SER A 208 -1.93 -11.51 16.40
N LYS A 209 -1.49 -11.03 15.22
CA LYS A 209 -0.22 -11.37 14.59
C LYS A 209 0.77 -10.20 14.57
N ASP A 210 0.47 -9.09 15.25
CA ASP A 210 1.27 -7.86 15.22
C ASP A 210 1.49 -7.35 13.77
N ILE A 211 0.44 -7.42 12.95
CA ILE A 211 0.41 -6.90 11.57
C ILE A 211 -0.45 -5.63 11.58
N VAL A 212 0.07 -4.53 11.07
CA VAL A 212 -0.70 -3.29 10.95
C VAL A 212 -1.67 -3.39 9.77
N LEU A 213 -2.95 -3.10 9.98
CA LEU A 213 -3.89 -2.94 8.86
C LEU A 213 -3.80 -1.49 8.37
N VAL A 214 -3.44 -1.30 7.11
CA VAL A 214 -3.36 0.03 6.49
C VAL A 214 -4.58 0.21 5.59
N ALA A 215 -5.43 1.19 5.91
CA ALA A 215 -6.66 1.43 5.18
C ALA A 215 -6.40 2.21 3.86
N TYR A 216 -6.94 1.73 2.75
CA TYR A 216 -7.10 2.52 1.53
C TYR A 216 -8.59 2.74 1.18
N ARG A 217 -8.86 3.64 0.23
CA ARG A 217 -10.22 4.00 -0.25
C ARG A 217 -11.12 4.58 0.84
N TRP A 218 -10.63 5.60 1.55
CA TRP A 218 -11.54 6.40 2.37
C TRP A 218 -12.58 7.07 1.46
N PRO A 219 -13.89 6.99 1.76
CA PRO A 219 -14.92 7.54 0.89
C PRO A 219 -14.65 9.03 0.65
N GLU A 220 -14.73 9.43 -0.61
CA GLU A 220 -14.88 10.84 -0.98
C GLU A 220 -16.17 11.31 -0.30
N LEU A 221 -16.06 12.30 0.58
CA LEU A 221 -17.25 12.91 1.18
C LEU A 221 -18.11 13.47 0.04
N PRO A 222 -19.37 13.03 -0.13
CA PRO A 222 -20.25 13.60 -1.15
C PRO A 222 -20.41 15.10 -0.86
N GLY A 223 -19.87 15.93 -1.76
CA GLY A 223 -19.86 17.39 -1.61
C GLY A 223 -18.48 18.06 -1.70
N SER A 224 -17.37 17.32 -1.67
CA SER A 224 -16.03 17.89 -1.86
C SER A 224 -15.55 17.78 -3.31
N LEU A 225 -16.06 18.67 -4.17
CA LEU A 225 -15.36 19.03 -5.40
C LEU A 225 -14.03 19.70 -5.00
N GLY A 226 -12.92 18.97 -5.05
CA GLY A 226 -11.57 19.55 -5.06
C GLY A 226 -11.12 20.33 -3.80
N GLY A 227 -11.40 19.85 -2.59
CA GLY A 227 -10.82 20.40 -1.35
C GLY A 227 -10.74 19.36 -0.23
N PRO A 228 -9.67 19.36 0.57
CA PRO A 228 -8.42 18.70 0.18
C PRO A 228 -8.04 17.59 1.17
N GLN A 229 -7.30 16.59 0.70
CA GLN A 229 -6.54 15.65 1.56
C GLN A 229 -5.64 16.40 2.58
N VAL A 230 -5.41 17.70 2.40
CA VAL A 230 -4.76 18.63 3.34
C VAL A 230 -5.58 18.89 4.61
N LEU A 231 -6.93 18.82 4.58
CA LEU A 231 -7.76 18.85 5.79
C LEU A 231 -7.59 17.60 6.66
N CYS A 232 -7.11 16.48 6.09
CA CYS A 232 -6.84 15.26 6.87
C CYS A 232 -5.71 15.45 7.89
N ALA A 233 -4.84 16.45 7.75
CA ALA A 233 -3.86 16.78 8.78
C ALA A 233 -4.51 17.21 10.12
N LEU A 234 -5.77 17.65 10.09
CA LEU A 234 -6.55 17.99 11.29
C LEU A 234 -7.07 16.77 12.06
N VAL A 235 -6.86 15.54 11.56
CA VAL A 235 -7.32 14.32 12.24
C VAL A 235 -6.73 14.16 13.64
N PHE A 236 -5.58 14.80 13.91
CA PHE A 236 -4.94 14.78 15.23
C PHE A 236 -5.47 15.85 16.20
N GLU A 237 -6.35 16.75 15.73
CA GLU A 237 -6.84 17.90 16.51
C GLU A 237 -8.17 17.62 17.23
N PHE A 238 -8.76 16.43 17.07
CA PHE A 238 -9.97 16.03 17.76
C PHE A 238 -9.95 14.53 18.13
N GLN A 239 -10.90 14.13 18.97
CA GLN A 239 -11.12 12.73 19.33
C GLN A 239 -12.61 12.41 19.24
N LEU A 240 -12.93 11.18 18.83
CA LEU A 240 -14.29 10.65 18.83
C LEU A 240 -14.61 10.00 20.18
N THR A 241 -15.84 10.16 20.64
CA THR A 241 -16.31 9.50 21.86
C THR A 241 -16.55 8.01 21.62
N SER A 242 -16.77 7.25 22.71
CA SER A 242 -17.09 5.82 22.59
C SER A 242 -18.43 5.58 21.87
N GLU A 243 -19.36 6.52 22.03
CA GLU A 243 -20.68 6.56 21.41
C GLU A 243 -20.55 6.85 19.91
N ASP A 244 -19.70 7.82 19.53
CA ASP A 244 -19.41 8.12 18.11
C ASP A 244 -18.78 6.90 17.43
N MET A 245 -17.80 6.25 18.07
CA MET A 245 -17.17 5.06 17.54
C MET A 245 -18.16 3.91 17.36
N LYS A 246 -19.06 3.67 18.33
CA LYS A 246 -20.14 2.67 18.19
C LYS A 246 -21.11 3.00 17.05
N ALA A 247 -21.43 4.28 16.87
CA ALA A 247 -22.31 4.72 15.78
C ALA A 247 -21.65 4.48 14.42
N ILE A 248 -20.35 4.76 14.29
CA ILE A 248 -19.55 4.49 13.08
C ILE A 248 -19.43 2.98 12.83
N ASP A 249 -19.17 2.18 13.86
CA ASP A 249 -19.10 0.72 13.75
C ASP A 249 -20.42 0.13 13.23
N GLY A 250 -21.57 0.74 13.60
CA GLY A 250 -22.89 0.38 13.11
C GLY A 250 -23.17 0.73 11.64
N LEU A 251 -22.26 1.45 10.97
CA LEU A 251 -22.38 1.74 9.54
C LEU A 251 -21.92 0.60 8.65
N ASP A 252 -21.26 -0.42 9.19
CA ASP A 252 -20.75 -1.54 8.41
C ASP A 252 -21.88 -2.27 7.67
N ARG A 253 -21.71 -2.38 6.35
CA ARG A 253 -22.70 -2.96 5.43
C ARG A 253 -22.06 -3.91 4.42
N ASN A 254 -20.80 -4.30 4.66
CA ASN A 254 -20.01 -5.15 3.76
C ASN A 254 -19.97 -4.62 2.30
N ILE A 255 -19.85 -3.29 2.14
CA ILE A 255 -19.82 -2.65 0.82
C ILE A 255 -18.37 -2.48 0.38
N ARG A 256 -17.93 -3.28 -0.59
CA ARG A 256 -16.64 -3.12 -1.26
C ARG A 256 -16.79 -2.32 -2.55
N TYR A 257 -16.10 -1.19 -2.66
CA TYR A 257 -15.99 -0.36 -3.84
C TYR A 257 -14.99 -0.88 -4.88
N LEU A 258 -13.89 -1.50 -4.46
CA LEU A 258 -12.87 -2.04 -5.36
C LEU A 258 -12.83 -3.57 -5.30
N THR A 259 -13.72 -4.19 -6.07
CA THR A 259 -13.80 -5.66 -6.20
C THR A 259 -12.70 -6.22 -7.10
N LEU A 260 -12.19 -5.43 -8.06
CA LEU A 260 -11.13 -5.84 -8.98
C LEU A 260 -11.46 -7.18 -9.70
N ASP A 261 -12.72 -7.34 -10.10
CA ASP A 261 -13.27 -8.60 -10.66
C ASP A 261 -12.59 -9.07 -11.94
N ILE A 262 -11.86 -8.18 -12.63
CA ILE A 262 -11.00 -8.55 -13.75
C ILE A 262 -9.93 -9.60 -13.36
N PHE A 263 -9.61 -9.72 -12.06
CA PHE A 263 -8.69 -10.71 -11.50
C PHE A 263 -9.42 -11.87 -10.79
N ALA A 264 -10.74 -11.95 -10.88
CA ALA A 264 -11.51 -13.06 -10.32
C ALA A 264 -11.30 -14.36 -11.12
N GLY A 265 -11.47 -15.50 -10.46
CA GLY A 265 -11.34 -16.84 -11.04
C GLY A 265 -10.16 -17.65 -10.47
N PRO A 266 -8.92 -17.13 -10.44
CA PRO A 266 -7.80 -17.81 -9.80
C PRO A 266 -8.07 -18.07 -8.30
N PRO A 267 -7.50 -19.14 -7.72
CA PRO A 267 -7.70 -19.46 -6.30
C PRO A 267 -7.20 -18.35 -5.37
N ASN A 268 -6.22 -17.55 -5.82
CA ASN A 268 -5.68 -16.43 -5.06
C ASN A 268 -6.49 -15.12 -5.18
N TYR A 269 -7.64 -15.12 -5.84
CA TYR A 269 -8.54 -13.97 -5.75
C TYR A 269 -8.99 -13.78 -4.30
N PRO A 270 -8.73 -12.64 -3.66
CA PRO A 270 -8.80 -12.53 -2.19
C PRO A 270 -10.23 -12.34 -1.66
N PHE A 271 -11.17 -11.90 -2.49
CA PHE A 271 -12.47 -11.41 -2.04
C PHE A 271 -13.61 -12.41 -2.21
N SER A 272 -13.31 -13.65 -2.63
CA SER A 272 -14.29 -14.75 -2.67
C SER A 272 -14.53 -15.39 -1.30
N ASP A 273 -13.53 -15.33 -0.43
CA ASP A 273 -13.60 -15.93 0.90
C ASP A 273 -14.27 -14.95 1.87
N GLU A 274 -15.04 -15.49 2.82
CA GLU A 274 -15.44 -14.72 3.99
C GLU A 274 -14.19 -14.45 4.85
N TYR A 275 -14.00 -13.20 5.27
CA TYR A 275 -13.03 -12.83 6.30
C TYR A 275 -13.62 -13.02 7.69
#